data_AF-A0A5K1E7T5-F1
#
_entry.id   AF-A0A5K1E7T5-F1
#
_cell.length_a   1.000
_cell.length_b   1.000
_cell.length_c   1.000
_cell.angle_alpha   90.00
_cell.angle_beta   90.00
_cell.angle_gamma   90.00
#
_symmetry.space_group_name_H-M   'P 1'
#
loop_
_entity.id
_entity.type
_entity.pdbx_description
1 polymer ?
#
loop_
_entity_poly.entity_id
_entity_poly.type
_entity_poly.pdbx_seq_one_letter_code
_entity_poly.pdbx_strand_id
1 'polypeptide(L)' 'DGNLEASIESLLNVEKQMRLAADVAGTKKAVIDIVQLCFQARAWKTLNDQIVLLSKRRGQVKQ' A
#
# COMPACT_ATOMS: atom_id res chain seq x y z
N ASP A 1 -12.94 -7.94 -10.92
CA ASP A 1 -12.28 -7.73 -9.62
C ASP A 1 -10.87 -8.29 -9.45
N GLY A 2 -10.48 -9.47 -9.98
CA GLY A 2 -9.15 -10.04 -9.70
C GLY A 2 -7.92 -9.23 -10.15
N ASN A 3 -8.06 -8.30 -11.11
CA ASN A 3 -6.94 -7.46 -11.57
C ASN A 3 -6.56 -6.38 -10.53
N LEU A 4 -7.56 -5.82 -9.84
CA LEU A 4 -7.32 -4.81 -8.80
C LEU A 4 -6.59 -5.42 -7.61
N GLU A 5 -7.05 -6.57 -7.12
CA GLU A 5 -6.42 -7.25 -5.98
C GLU A 5 -4.98 -7.68 -6.30
N ALA A 6 -4.74 -8.25 -7.50
CA ALA A 6 -3.39 -8.61 -7.92
C ALA A 6 -2.45 -7.40 -8.02
N SER A 7 -2.96 -6.28 -8.53
CA SER A 7 -2.19 -5.02 -8.63
C SER A 7 -1.87 -4.44 -7.24
N ILE A 8 -2.83 -4.49 -6.31
CA ILE A 8 -2.63 -4.09 -4.91
C ILE A 8 -1.59 -5.00 -4.24
N GLU A 9 -1.67 -6.32 -4.43
CA GLU A 9 -0.71 -7.26 -3.85
C GLU A 9 0.72 -7.00 -4.33
N SER A 10 0.89 -6.75 -5.64
CA SER A 10 2.19 -6.39 -6.22
C SER A 10 2.76 -5.12 -5.56
N LEU A 11 1.96 -4.07 -5.43
CA LEU A 11 2.38 -2.82 -4.80
C LEU A 11 2.64 -2.98 -3.29
N LEU A 12 1.89 -3.82 -2.59
CA LEU A 12 2.13 -4.14 -1.18
C LEU A 12 3.45 -4.88 -0.98
N ASN A 13 3.89 -5.67 -1.96
CA ASN A 13 5.20 -6.32 -1.93
C ASN A 13 6.32 -5.30 -2.14
N VAL A 14 6.15 -4.36 -3.08
CA VAL A 14 7.08 -3.24 -3.28
C VAL A 14 7.18 -2.39 -2.01
N GLU A 15 6.05 -2.02 -1.39
CA GLU A 15 6.03 -1.28 -0.12
C GLU A 15 6.84 -2.02 0.95
N LYS A 16 6.63 -3.33 1.10
CA LYS A 16 7.38 -4.16 2.05
C LYS A 16 8.88 -4.11 1.77
N GLN A 17 9.30 -4.25 0.52
CA GLN A 17 10.72 -4.21 0.14
C GLN A 17 11.36 -2.85 0.46
N MET A 18 10.71 -1.75 0.08
CA MET A 18 11.20 -0.39 0.34
C MET A 18 11.28 -0.09 1.84
N ARG A 19 10.28 -0.56 2.60
CA ARG A 19 10.27 -0.43 4.07
C ARG A 19 11.43 -1.18 4.72
N LEU A 20 11.71 -2.41 4.29
CA LEU A 20 12.84 -3.21 4.80
C LEU A 20 14.20 -2.60 4.39
N ALA A 21 14.26 -1.92 3.25
CA ALA A 21 15.45 -1.20 2.79
C ALA A 21 15.64 0.18 3.45
N ALA A 22 14.77 0.58 4.38
CA ALA A 22 14.70 1.93 4.96
C ALA A 22 14.54 3.07 3.92
N ASP A 23 14.06 2.75 2.71
CA ASP A 23 13.74 3.74 1.68
C ASP A 23 12.36 4.36 1.96
N VAL A 24 12.38 5.51 2.62
CA VAL A 24 11.17 6.28 2.94
C VAL A 24 10.50 6.83 1.69
N ALA A 25 11.25 7.20 0.65
CA ALA A 25 10.71 7.77 -0.57
C ALA A 25 9.97 6.69 -1.38
N GLY A 26 10.60 5.52 -1.55
CA GLY A 26 9.99 4.36 -2.19
C GLY A 26 8.76 3.86 -1.43
N THR A 27 8.82 3.81 -0.09
CA THR A 27 7.68 3.44 0.74
C THR A 27 6.51 4.40 0.56
N LYS A 28 6.77 5.73 0.57
CA LYS A 28 5.72 6.74 0.35
C LYS A 28 5.09 6.59 -1.03
N LYS A 29 5.90 6.38 -2.07
CA LYS A 29 5.42 6.21 -3.44
C LYS A 29 4.50 5.00 -3.58
N ALA A 30 4.94 3.83 -3.10
CA ALA A 30 4.13 2.61 -3.16
C ALA A 30 2.78 2.76 -2.44
N VAL A 31 2.76 3.43 -1.28
CA VAL A 31 1.53 3.74 -0.53
C VAL A 31 0.58 4.64 -1.33
N ILE A 32 1.11 5.69 -1.97
CA ILE A 32 0.30 6.61 -2.80
C ILE A 32 -0.28 5.86 -4.00
N ASP A 33 0.53 5.03 -4.67
CA ASP A 33 0.11 4.26 -5.84
C ASP A 33 -1.04 3.29 -5.48
N ILE A 34 -0.99 2.62 -4.33
CA ILE A 34 -2.07 1.74 -3.83
C ILE A 34 -3.37 2.53 -3.64
N VAL A 35 -3.29 3.70 -2.99
CA VAL A 35 -4.45 4.56 -2.71
C VAL A 35 -5.06 5.10 -4.00
N GLN A 36 -4.24 5.56 -4.94
CA GLN A 36 -4.70 6.05 -6.24
C GLN A 36 -5.35 4.94 -7.07
N LEU A 37 -4.78 3.74 -7.06
CA LEU A 37 -5.33 2.58 -7.77
C LEU A 37 -6.73 2.22 -7.24
N CYS A 38 -6.90 2.16 -5.91
CA CYS A 38 -8.20 1.88 -5.30
C CYS A 38 -9.23 2.99 -5.59
N PHE A 39 -8.78 4.25 -5.58
CA PHE A 39 -9.61 5.41 -5.90
C PHE A 39 -10.10 5.39 -7.36
N GLN A 40 -9.21 5.13 -8.31
CA GLN A 40 -9.55 5.05 -9.74
C GLN A 40 -10.51 3.91 -10.05
N ALA A 41 -10.36 2.77 -9.36
CA ALA A 41 -11.28 1.64 -9.46
C ALA A 41 -12.62 1.86 -8.74
N ARG A 42 -12.81 3.01 -8.04
CA ARG A 42 -13.98 3.31 -7.18
C ARG A 42 -14.24 2.23 -6.12
N ALA A 43 -13.19 1.50 -5.72
CA ALA A 43 -13.26 0.42 -4.76
C ALA A 43 -13.12 0.96 -3.33
N TRP A 44 -14.11 1.75 -2.89
CA TRP A 44 -14.05 2.52 -1.63
C TRP A 44 -13.84 1.67 -0.37
N LYS A 45 -14.43 0.47 -0.34
CA LYS A 45 -14.24 -0.48 0.76
C LYS A 45 -12.78 -0.94 0.81
N THR A 46 -12.26 -1.41 -0.32
CA THR A 46 -10.86 -1.82 -0.48
C THR A 46 -9.90 -0.69 -0.14
N LEU A 47 -10.19 0.54 -0.59
CA LEU A 47 -9.39 1.72 -0.27
C LEU A 47 -9.26 1.92 1.25
N ASN A 48 -10.37 1.86 1.98
CA ASN A 48 -10.36 2.02 3.44
C ASN A 48 -9.55 0.89 4.12
N ASP A 49 -9.75 -0.35 3.68
CA ASP A 49 -9.01 -1.51 4.21
C ASP A 49 -7.50 -1.36 3.98
N GLN A 50 -7.08 -0.89 2.80
CA GLN A 50 -5.65 -0.63 2.51
C GLN A 50 -5.09 0.51 3.37
N ILE A 51 -5.82 1.60 3.59
CA ILE A 51 -5.39 2.71 4.45
C ILE A 51 -5.15 2.21 5.89
N VAL A 52 -6.07 1.42 6.44
CA VAL A 52 -5.95 0.84 7.79
C VAL A 52 -4.75 -0.11 7.86
N LEU A 53 -4.58 -0.99 6.86
CA LEU A 53 -3.46 -1.92 6.78
C LEU A 53 -2.10 -1.20 6.77
N LEU A 54 -1.94 -0.21 5.90
CA LEU A 54 -0.69 0.55 5.73
C LEU A 54 -0.35 1.36 6.98
N SER A 55 -1.37 1.91 7.66
CA SER A 55 -1.20 2.62 8.94
C SER A 55 -0.65 1.71 10.04
N LYS A 56 -1.18 0.47 10.14
CA LYS A 56 -0.68 -0.55 11.07
C LYS A 56 0.76 -0.95 10.78
N ARG A 57 1.12 -1.12 9.50
CA ARG A 57 2.49 -1.51 9.08
C ARG A 57 3.54 -0.45 9.42
N ARG A 58 3.18 0.84 9.34
CA ARG A 58 4.06 1.95 9.76
C ARG A 58 4.23 2.01 11.27
N GLY A 59 3.16 1.81 12.03
CA GLY A 59 3.22 1.81 13.51
C GLY A 59 4.05 0.66 14.09
N GLN A 60 4.34 -0.39 13.31
CA GLN A 60 5.21 -1.50 13.71
C GLN A 60 6.71 -1.23 13.52
N VAL A 61 7.10 -0.10 12.92
CA VAL A 61 8.51 0.30 12.90
C VAL A 61 8.88 0.70 14.33
N LYS A 62 9.35 -0.28 15.11
CA LYS A 62 10.09 -0.01 16.33
C LYS A 62 11.35 0.73 15.90
N GLN A 63 11.46 1.98 16.34
CA GLN A 63 12.74 2.65 16.46
C GLN A 63 13.70 1.81 17.29
#